data_AF-A0A1X0RWL5-F1
#
_entry.id   AF-A0A1X0RWL5-F1
#
_cell.length_a   1.000
_cell.length_b   1.000
_cell.length_c   1.000
_cell.angle_alpha   90.00
_cell.angle_beta   90.00
_cell.angle_gamma   90.00
#
_symmetry.space_group_name_H-M   'P 1'
#
loop_
_entity.id
_entity.type
_entity.pdbx_description
1 polymer ?
#
loop_
_entity_poly.entity_id
_entity_poly.type
_entity_poly.pdbx_seq_one_letter_code
_entity_poly.pdbx_strand_id
1 'polypeptide(L)'
;MILDTHPDFLLTDAGKLLEASLTPKMAEIRPLSEHSELRYTISWKRKCQAEWHSESQTFIPLRNMKIIQEPYVLIYMPIDELNEHIRSETIFDHMEQAQSSAKDRQILLLVEGLEAYYKKRALIQRRHFQNQVRQSIEGPSNDNPSSRKRKSGQENLESLPSRETVEQYLNELQIVKNIMVVPTKNSEDTVVWIENLTIDLGLGRYKTKDLNSTYKGGKSGANETDTYFKMLQEIQLCTPAIAKSIMKAYPTLQSLHQSYRELDKPSGEMMLADLEVERSAIRARDRNVNRVMSKKIYTIFNSDDPDLFLY
;
A
#
# COMPACT_ATOMS: atom_id res chain seq x y z
N MET A 1 -4.98 -20.30 -4.00
CA MET A 1 -4.79 -19.55 -5.27
C MET A 1 -4.01 -20.44 -6.23
N ILE A 2 -4.06 -20.18 -7.53
CA ILE A 2 -3.19 -20.82 -8.52
C ILE A 2 -2.36 -19.69 -9.15
N LEU A 3 -1.05 -19.86 -9.21
CA LEU A 3 -0.14 -18.96 -9.91
C LEU A 3 0.43 -19.73 -11.09
N ASP A 4 0.18 -19.23 -12.30
CA ASP A 4 0.87 -19.74 -13.47
C ASP A 4 2.14 -18.91 -13.68
N THR A 5 3.31 -19.54 -13.58
CA THR A 5 4.63 -18.89 -13.56
C THR A 5 5.49 -19.33 -14.74
N HIS A 6 6.17 -18.38 -15.38
CA HIS A 6 7.10 -18.66 -16.46
C HIS A 6 8.28 -19.51 -15.94
N PRO A 7 8.70 -20.58 -16.64
CA PRO A 7 9.77 -21.47 -16.18
C PRO A 7 11.07 -20.73 -15.84
N ASP A 8 11.46 -19.74 -16.65
CA ASP A 8 12.69 -18.97 -16.44
C ASP A 8 12.68 -18.20 -15.11
N PHE A 9 11.51 -17.76 -14.66
CA PHE A 9 11.39 -17.09 -13.37
C PHE A 9 11.70 -18.04 -12.21
N LEU A 10 11.25 -19.30 -12.31
CA LEU A 10 11.53 -20.32 -11.29
C LEU A 10 13.03 -20.66 -11.16
N LEU A 11 13.83 -20.34 -12.19
CA LEU A 11 15.29 -20.51 -12.15
C LEU A 11 16.00 -19.39 -11.37
N THR A 12 15.36 -18.22 -11.23
CA THR A 12 15.88 -17.09 -10.46
C THR A 12 15.84 -17.37 -8.96
N ASP A 13 16.61 -16.61 -8.19
CA ASP A 13 16.60 -16.73 -6.72
C ASP A 13 15.23 -16.36 -6.13
N ALA A 14 14.57 -15.33 -6.68
CA ALA A 14 13.20 -14.97 -6.32
C ALA A 14 12.20 -16.11 -6.60
N GLY A 15 12.31 -16.78 -7.75
CA GLY A 15 11.44 -17.90 -8.11
C GLY A 15 11.56 -19.10 -7.18
N LYS A 16 12.79 -19.47 -6.80
CA LYS A 16 13.04 -20.56 -5.83
C LYS A 16 12.49 -20.23 -4.45
N LEU A 17 12.67 -18.99 -4.00
CA LEU A 17 12.13 -18.51 -2.73
C LEU A 17 10.59 -18.42 -2.74
N LEU A 18 10.00 -18.09 -3.89
CA LEU A 18 8.55 -17.98 -4.04
C LEU A 18 7.84 -19.30 -3.75
N GLU A 19 8.35 -20.42 -4.27
CA GLU A 19 7.78 -21.75 -4.05
C GLU A 19 7.79 -22.12 -2.56
N ALA A 20 8.90 -21.84 -1.87
CA ALA A 20 9.02 -22.06 -0.44
C ALA A 20 8.05 -21.19 0.39
N SER A 21 7.78 -19.95 -0.03
CA SER A 21 6.84 -19.03 0.65
C SER A 21 5.37 -19.42 0.45
N LEU A 22 4.99 -19.81 -0.78
CA LEU A 22 3.59 -20.00 -1.16
C LEU A 22 3.04 -21.40 -0.88
N THR A 23 3.89 -22.43 -0.87
CA THR A 23 3.48 -23.82 -0.60
C THR A 23 2.82 -23.99 0.78
N PRO A 24 3.37 -23.44 1.89
CA PRO A 24 2.73 -23.47 3.20
C PRO A 24 1.35 -22.77 3.24
N LYS A 25 1.08 -21.87 2.30
CA LYS A 25 -0.18 -21.10 2.19
C LYS A 25 -1.20 -21.74 1.24
N MET A 26 -0.97 -22.98 0.83
CA MET A 26 -1.86 -23.75 -0.05
C MET A 26 -2.11 -23.06 -1.40
N ALA A 27 -1.13 -22.28 -1.89
CA ALA A 27 -1.15 -21.78 -3.25
C ALA A 27 -0.49 -22.81 -4.17
N GLU A 28 -1.08 -23.03 -5.34
CA GLU A 28 -0.57 -23.94 -6.37
C GLU A 28 0.26 -23.14 -7.36
N ILE A 29 1.54 -23.47 -7.51
CA ILE A 29 2.38 -22.92 -8.57
C ILE A 29 2.34 -23.91 -9.73
N ARG A 30 2.03 -23.41 -10.92
CA ARG A 30 1.98 -24.19 -12.15
C ARG A 30 2.88 -23.53 -13.18
N PRO A 31 3.64 -24.31 -13.96
CA PRO A 31 4.39 -23.72 -15.05
C PRO A 31 3.41 -23.15 -16.08
N LEU A 32 3.75 -21.99 -16.64
CA LEU A 32 3.03 -21.32 -17.72
C LEU A 32 3.29 -22.07 -19.05
N SER A 33 3.02 -23.38 -19.09
CA SER A 33 3.44 -24.29 -20.16
C SER A 33 2.56 -24.23 -21.41
N GLU A 34 1.44 -23.52 -21.38
CA GLU A 34 0.42 -23.64 -22.43
C GLU A 34 0.62 -22.69 -23.62
N HIS A 35 1.46 -21.65 -23.53
CA HIS A 35 1.52 -20.64 -24.59
C HIS A 35 2.91 -19.96 -24.70
N SER A 36 3.69 -20.38 -25.70
CA SER A 36 4.96 -19.72 -26.11
C SER A 36 4.80 -18.24 -26.51
N GLU A 37 3.57 -17.77 -26.68
CA GLU A 37 3.20 -16.42 -27.09
C GLU A 37 3.05 -15.44 -25.91
N LEU A 38 3.02 -15.93 -24.67
CA LEU A 38 2.84 -15.07 -23.50
C LEU A 38 4.13 -14.35 -23.15
N ARG A 39 4.03 -13.04 -22.94
CA ARG A 39 5.16 -12.15 -22.64
C ARG A 39 5.09 -11.60 -21.22
N TYR A 40 4.54 -12.39 -20.29
CA TYR A 40 4.49 -12.07 -18.86
C TYR A 40 4.99 -13.24 -18.01
N THR A 41 5.45 -12.90 -16.82
CA THR A 41 6.14 -13.82 -15.91
C THR A 41 5.15 -14.60 -15.04
N ILE A 42 4.15 -13.93 -14.47
CA ILE A 42 3.19 -14.53 -13.55
C ILE A 42 1.77 -14.10 -13.90
N SER A 43 0.83 -15.03 -13.80
CA SER A 43 -0.60 -14.72 -13.77
C SER A 43 -1.31 -15.47 -12.66
N TRP A 44 -2.43 -14.92 -12.19
CA TRP A 44 -3.18 -15.49 -11.08
C TRP A 44 -4.51 -16.05 -11.54
N LYS A 45 -4.83 -17.22 -11.00
CA LYS A 45 -6.11 -17.90 -11.12
C LYS A 45 -6.63 -18.20 -9.72
N ARG A 46 -7.94 -18.21 -9.55
CA ARG A 46 -8.59 -18.57 -8.29
C ARG A 46 -9.59 -19.68 -8.47
N LYS A 47 -9.52 -20.66 -7.55
CA LYS A 47 -10.54 -21.67 -7.34
C LYS A 47 -11.72 -21.07 -6.56
N CYS A 48 -12.87 -21.00 -7.20
CA CYS A 48 -14.12 -20.48 -6.63
C CYS A 48 -15.08 -21.64 -6.38
N GLN A 49 -15.49 -21.79 -5.12
CA GLN A 49 -16.49 -22.77 -4.67
C GLN A 49 -17.82 -22.11 -4.28
N ALA A 50 -17.88 -20.78 -4.25
CA ALA A 50 -19.08 -20.01 -3.97
C ALA A 50 -19.00 -18.67 -4.71
N GLU A 51 -20.14 -18.19 -5.18
CA GLU A 51 -20.31 -16.89 -5.82
C GLU A 51 -21.12 -15.97 -4.92
N TRP A 52 -20.87 -14.67 -5.04
CA TRP A 52 -21.60 -13.68 -4.26
C TRP A 52 -22.91 -13.34 -4.93
N HIS A 53 -23.97 -13.36 -4.13
CA HIS A 53 -25.28 -12.94 -4.55
C HIS A 53 -25.58 -11.57 -3.95
N SER A 54 -25.65 -10.54 -4.81
CA SER A 54 -25.76 -9.14 -4.40
C SER A 54 -27.06 -8.82 -3.67
N GLU A 55 -28.17 -9.44 -4.07
CA GLU A 55 -29.48 -9.18 -3.47
C GLU A 55 -29.58 -9.74 -2.05
N SER A 56 -29.07 -10.95 -1.85
CA SER A 56 -29.13 -11.63 -0.55
C SER A 56 -27.90 -11.37 0.32
N GLN A 57 -26.95 -10.55 -0.14
CA GLN A 57 -25.70 -10.20 0.55
C GLN A 57 -24.98 -11.43 1.14
N THR A 58 -25.00 -12.54 0.41
CA THR A 58 -24.51 -13.83 0.90
C THR A 58 -23.76 -14.58 -0.19
N PHE A 59 -22.85 -15.47 0.23
CA PHE A 59 -22.16 -16.36 -0.69
C PHE A 59 -22.99 -17.62 -0.93
N ILE A 60 -23.35 -17.87 -2.18
CA ILE A 60 -24.07 -19.08 -2.60
C ILE A 60 -23.04 -20.10 -3.07
N PRO A 61 -22.99 -21.30 -2.45
CA PRO A 61 -22.11 -22.38 -2.90
C PRO A 61 -22.39 -22.78 -4.35
N LEU A 62 -21.32 -22.93 -5.13
CA LEU A 62 -21.39 -23.47 -6.48
C LEU A 62 -21.44 -24.99 -6.42
N ARG A 63 -22.24 -25.60 -7.32
CA ARG A 63 -22.29 -27.06 -7.46
C ARG A 63 -20.94 -27.66 -7.88
N ASN A 64 -20.23 -26.95 -8.76
CA ASN A 64 -18.91 -27.33 -9.25
C ASN A 64 -17.93 -26.19 -9.02
N MET A 65 -16.69 -26.52 -8.68
CA MET A 65 -15.62 -25.54 -8.54
C MET A 65 -15.30 -24.89 -9.90
N LYS A 66 -15.23 -23.57 -9.92
CA LYS A 66 -14.89 -22.76 -11.10
C LYS A 66 -13.50 -22.16 -10.93
N ILE A 67 -12.68 -22.18 -11.98
CA ILE A 67 -11.40 -21.46 -12.00
C ILE A 67 -11.63 -20.12 -12.70
N ILE A 68 -11.33 -19.03 -12.02
CA ILE A 68 -11.49 -17.66 -12.52
C ILE A 68 -10.11 -17.03 -12.67
N GLN A 69 -9.87 -16.35 -13.78
CA GLN A 69 -8.65 -15.56 -14.02
C GLN A 69 -8.74 -14.25 -13.24
N GLU A 70 -7.66 -13.88 -12.56
CA GLU A 70 -7.56 -12.55 -11.95
C GLU A 70 -7.17 -11.51 -13.01
N PRO A 71 -7.57 -10.24 -12.84
CA PRO A 71 -7.39 -9.20 -13.86
C PRO A 71 -5.97 -8.62 -13.91
N TYR A 72 -4.99 -9.30 -13.30
CA TYR A 72 -3.60 -8.83 -13.19
C TYR A 72 -2.64 -9.85 -13.79
N VAL A 73 -1.59 -9.35 -14.43
CA VAL A 73 -0.40 -10.10 -14.81
C VAL A 73 0.83 -9.37 -14.31
N LEU A 74 1.89 -10.12 -14.04
CA LEU A 74 3.15 -9.56 -13.57
C LEU A 74 4.29 -9.91 -14.51
N ILE A 75 5.12 -8.92 -14.76
CA ILE A 75 6.38 -9.03 -15.47
C ILE A 75 7.47 -8.77 -14.44
N TYR A 76 8.27 -9.78 -14.16
CA TYR A 76 9.47 -9.66 -13.35
C TYR A 76 10.63 -9.26 -14.23
N MET A 77 11.33 -8.19 -13.87
CA MET A 77 12.47 -7.68 -14.63
C MET A 77 13.56 -7.22 -13.65
N PRO A 78 14.71 -7.90 -13.58
CA PRO A 78 15.87 -7.39 -12.86
C PRO A 78 16.34 -6.06 -13.45
N ILE A 79 16.96 -5.21 -12.62
CA ILE A 79 17.44 -3.89 -13.06
C ILE A 79 18.45 -3.96 -14.21
N ASP A 80 19.23 -5.04 -14.32
CA ASP A 80 20.19 -5.20 -15.41
C ASP A 80 19.50 -5.41 -16.77
N GLU A 81 18.41 -6.19 -16.79
CA GLU A 81 17.56 -6.40 -17.97
C GLU A 81 16.81 -5.11 -18.35
N LEU A 82 16.28 -4.38 -17.36
CA LEU A 82 15.66 -3.07 -17.61
C LEU A 82 16.66 -2.09 -18.23
N ASN A 83 17.90 -2.05 -17.73
CA ASN A 83 18.95 -1.20 -18.29
C ASN A 83 19.29 -1.59 -19.74
N GLU A 84 19.28 -2.88 -20.09
CA GLU A 84 19.47 -3.34 -21.46
C GLU A 84 18.35 -2.87 -22.39
N HIS A 85 17.10 -2.99 -21.96
CA HIS A 85 15.96 -2.49 -22.73
C HIS A 85 15.96 -0.97 -22.90
N ILE A 86 16.36 -0.22 -21.87
CA ILE A 86 16.49 1.24 -21.96
C ILE A 86 17.64 1.63 -22.91
N ARG A 87 18.80 0.95 -22.85
CA ARG A 87 19.93 1.24 -23.75
C ARG A 87 19.63 0.92 -25.21
N SER A 88 18.86 -0.14 -25.45
CA SER A 88 18.46 -0.55 -26.79
C SER A 88 17.19 0.14 -27.29
N GLU A 89 16.58 1.02 -26.47
CA GLU A 89 15.31 1.71 -26.74
C GLU A 89 14.16 0.73 -27.06
N THR A 90 14.22 -0.51 -26.57
CA THR A 90 13.23 -1.57 -26.87
C THR A 90 12.18 -1.75 -25.77
N ILE A 91 12.26 -1.03 -24.66
CA ILE A 91 11.38 -1.24 -23.50
C ILE A 91 9.89 -1.03 -23.84
N PHE A 92 9.56 -0.02 -24.65
CA PHE A 92 8.18 0.26 -25.02
C PHE A 92 7.59 -0.81 -25.92
N ASP A 93 8.36 -1.26 -26.92
CA ASP A 93 7.96 -2.35 -27.83
C ASP A 93 7.78 -3.65 -27.06
N HIS A 94 8.70 -3.95 -26.13
CA HIS A 94 8.61 -5.12 -25.28
C HIS A 94 7.34 -5.10 -24.41
N MET A 95 7.02 -3.95 -23.80
CA MET A 95 5.81 -3.78 -23.00
C MET A 95 4.52 -3.80 -23.85
N GLU A 96 4.55 -3.29 -25.08
CA GLU A 96 3.40 -3.33 -25.99
C GLU A 96 3.07 -4.76 -26.44
N GLN A 97 4.10 -5.57 -26.71
CA GLN A 97 3.93 -7.00 -26.94
C GLN A 97 3.35 -7.70 -25.71
N ALA A 98 3.79 -7.32 -24.51
CA ALA A 98 3.24 -7.83 -23.27
C ALA A 98 1.76 -7.48 -23.08
N GLN A 99 1.36 -6.23 -23.36
CA GLN A 99 -0.04 -5.80 -23.33
C GLN A 99 -0.92 -6.59 -24.31
N SER A 100 -0.42 -6.80 -25.53
CA SER A 100 -1.10 -7.61 -26.54
C SER A 100 -1.32 -9.05 -26.05
N SER A 101 -0.34 -9.63 -25.35
CA SER A 101 -0.46 -10.97 -24.76
C SER A 101 -1.36 -11.02 -23.51
N ALA A 102 -1.51 -9.89 -22.81
CA ALA A 102 -2.21 -9.82 -21.53
C ALA A 102 -3.74 -9.82 -21.66
N LYS A 103 -4.31 -9.59 -22.86
CA LYS A 103 -5.77 -9.60 -23.11
C LYS A 103 -6.54 -8.70 -22.12
N ASP A 104 -6.20 -7.42 -22.08
CA ASP A 104 -6.80 -6.38 -21.22
C ASP A 104 -6.58 -6.52 -19.70
N ARG A 105 -5.75 -7.46 -19.25
CA ARG A 105 -5.33 -7.53 -17.84
C ARG A 105 -4.33 -6.43 -17.53
N GLN A 106 -4.42 -5.86 -16.32
CA GLN A 106 -3.48 -4.84 -15.85
C GLN A 106 -2.09 -5.46 -15.64
N ILE A 107 -1.07 -4.80 -16.20
CA ILE A 107 0.32 -5.23 -16.08
C ILE A 107 0.96 -4.60 -14.85
N LEU A 108 1.60 -5.44 -14.06
CA LEU A 108 2.45 -5.11 -12.92
C LEU A 108 3.91 -5.35 -13.34
N LEU A 109 4.67 -4.30 -13.61
CA LEU A 109 6.11 -4.39 -13.90
C LEU A 109 6.88 -4.35 -12.57
N LEU A 110 7.33 -5.51 -12.10
CA LEU A 110 8.13 -5.63 -10.89
C LEU A 110 9.62 -5.53 -11.22
N VAL A 111 10.26 -4.46 -10.75
CA VAL A 111 11.67 -4.16 -11.02
C VAL A 111 12.52 -4.45 -9.79
N GLU A 112 13.32 -5.52 -9.85
CA GLU A 112 14.20 -5.91 -8.75
C GLU A 112 15.54 -5.16 -8.79
N GLY A 113 15.94 -4.57 -7.66
CA GLY A 113 17.27 -3.99 -7.46
C GLY A 113 17.40 -2.51 -7.82
N LEU A 114 16.29 -1.82 -8.10
CA LEU A 114 16.29 -0.41 -8.53
C LEU A 114 16.99 0.53 -7.53
N GLU A 115 16.68 0.40 -6.24
CA GLU A 115 17.26 1.27 -5.20
C GLU A 115 18.76 1.00 -5.02
N ALA A 116 19.17 -0.27 -5.06
CA ALA A 116 20.57 -0.67 -4.96
C ALA A 116 21.39 -0.12 -6.14
N TYR A 117 20.80 -0.15 -7.34
CA TYR A 117 21.37 0.44 -8.54
C TYR A 117 21.59 1.95 -8.40
N TYR A 118 20.58 2.71 -7.94
CA TYR A 118 20.74 4.15 -7.72
C TYR A 118 21.81 4.49 -6.69
N LYS A 119 21.86 3.76 -5.57
CA LYS A 119 22.89 3.94 -4.54
C LYS A 119 24.29 3.65 -5.08
N LYS A 120 24.46 2.54 -5.82
CA LYS A 120 25.73 2.17 -6.45
C LYS A 120 26.19 3.25 -7.42
N ARG A 121 25.29 3.77 -8.26
CA ARG A 121 25.60 4.82 -9.22
C ARG A 121 26.01 6.13 -8.55
N ALA A 122 25.23 6.62 -7.58
CA ALA A 122 25.54 7.84 -6.83
C ALA A 122 26.89 7.76 -6.10
N LEU A 123 27.22 6.58 -5.53
CA LEU A 123 28.51 6.34 -4.88
C LEU A 123 29.67 6.47 -5.86
N ILE A 124 29.54 5.93 -7.07
CA ILE A 124 30.60 5.99 -8.07
C ILE A 124 30.75 7.40 -8.63
N GLN A 125 29.64 8.12 -8.89
CA GLN A 125 29.68 9.54 -9.29
C GLN A 125 30.40 10.39 -8.23
N ARG A 126 30.09 10.19 -6.94
CA ARG A 126 30.79 10.89 -5.84
C ARG A 126 32.28 10.57 -5.81
N ARG A 127 32.67 9.31 -6.00
CA ARG A 127 34.10 8.91 -6.08
C ARG A 127 34.80 9.55 -7.28
N HIS A 128 34.13 9.62 -8.42
CA HIS A 128 34.66 10.26 -9.62
C HIS A 128 34.92 11.75 -9.39
N PHE A 129 33.92 12.47 -8.85
CA PHE A 129 34.05 13.88 -8.49
C PHE A 129 35.18 14.12 -7.49
N GLN A 130 35.27 13.30 -6.43
CA GLN A 130 36.34 13.40 -5.44
C GLN A 130 37.73 13.19 -6.05
N ASN A 131 37.88 12.24 -6.99
CA ASN A 131 39.14 12.00 -7.67
C ASN A 131 39.52 13.16 -8.60
N GLN A 132 38.55 13.73 -9.33
CA GLN A 132 38.77 14.91 -10.18
C GLN A 132 39.21 16.13 -9.36
N VAL A 133 38.54 16.41 -8.24
CA VAL A 133 38.92 17.52 -7.35
C VAL A 133 40.32 17.31 -6.77
N ARG A 134 40.66 16.09 -6.33
CA ARG A 134 42.01 15.78 -5.83
C ARG A 134 43.08 16.01 -6.91
N GLN A 135 42.86 15.52 -8.13
CA GLN A 135 43.78 15.73 -9.26
C GLN A 135 43.93 17.22 -9.62
N SER A 136 42.87 18.02 -9.46
CA SER A 136 42.93 19.47 -9.71
C SER A 136 43.67 20.25 -8.61
N ILE A 137 43.71 19.74 -7.37
CA ILE A 137 44.40 20.36 -6.23
C ILE A 137 45.88 19.94 -6.18
N GLU A 138 46.22 18.73 -6.60
CA GLU A 138 47.60 18.21 -6.56
C GLU A 138 48.53 18.75 -7.67
N GLY A 139 48.01 19.46 -8.67
CA GLY A 139 48.82 20.02 -9.76
C GLY A 139 49.51 18.95 -10.63
N PRO A 140 50.08 19.31 -11.80
CA PRO A 140 50.63 18.35 -12.75
C PRO A 140 52.05 17.89 -12.35
N SER A 141 52.22 17.39 -11.13
CA SER A 141 53.55 17.07 -10.58
C SER A 141 53.55 15.73 -9.84
N ASN A 142 53.35 14.63 -10.57
CA ASN A 142 54.13 13.39 -10.44
C ASN A 142 53.51 12.27 -11.29
N ASP A 143 54.21 11.92 -12.38
CA ASP A 143 54.02 10.69 -13.12
C ASP A 143 54.42 9.49 -12.25
N ASN A 144 53.45 8.94 -11.51
CA ASN A 144 53.58 7.64 -10.86
C ASN A 144 52.76 6.59 -11.65
N PRO A 145 53.39 5.53 -12.21
CA PRO A 145 52.76 4.63 -13.17
C PRO A 145 51.80 3.58 -12.57
N SER A 146 51.34 3.74 -11.32
CA SER A 146 50.51 2.73 -10.63
C SER A 146 48.99 2.90 -10.81
N SER A 147 48.52 3.96 -11.47
CA SER A 147 47.07 4.25 -11.57
C SER A 147 46.32 3.50 -12.69
N ARG A 148 47.02 2.86 -13.64
CA ARG A 148 46.39 2.23 -14.82
C ARG A 148 45.46 1.06 -14.51
N LYS A 149 45.55 0.44 -13.32
CA LYS A 149 44.74 -0.75 -12.97
C LYS A 149 43.34 -0.43 -12.42
N ARG A 150 42.99 0.84 -12.17
CA ARG A 150 41.67 1.23 -11.61
C ARG A 150 40.65 1.74 -12.64
N LYS A 151 41.04 1.85 -13.91
CA LYS A 151 40.20 2.42 -14.98
C LYS A 151 39.09 1.47 -15.48
N SER A 152 39.28 0.15 -15.39
CA SER A 152 38.30 -0.83 -15.93
C SER A 152 36.96 -0.87 -15.17
N GLY A 153 36.93 -0.40 -13.92
CA GLY A 153 35.68 -0.25 -13.16
C GLY A 153 34.94 1.07 -13.41
N GLN A 154 35.59 2.04 -14.06
CA GLN A 154 35.02 3.36 -14.37
C GLN A 154 34.31 3.39 -15.73
N GLU A 155 34.84 2.70 -16.75
CA GLU A 155 34.26 2.67 -18.10
C GLU A 155 32.88 1.97 -18.16
N ASN A 156 32.60 1.03 -17.25
CA ASN A 156 31.33 0.31 -17.21
C ASN A 156 30.12 1.10 -16.66
N LEU A 157 30.32 2.30 -16.11
CA LEU A 157 29.22 3.06 -15.51
C LEU A 157 28.73 4.23 -16.36
N GLU A 158 29.58 4.80 -17.21
CA GLU A 158 29.16 5.81 -18.19
C GLU A 158 28.24 5.20 -19.27
N SER A 159 28.36 3.91 -19.52
CA SER A 159 27.47 3.16 -20.42
C SER A 159 26.11 2.79 -19.81
N LEU A 160 25.92 2.97 -18.50
CA LEU A 160 24.66 2.62 -17.82
C LEU A 160 23.69 3.83 -17.78
N PRO A 161 22.37 3.62 -17.97
CA PRO A 161 21.38 4.69 -17.99
C PRO A 161 21.37 5.57 -16.72
N SER A 162 21.11 6.88 -16.85
CA SER A 162 21.04 7.75 -15.68
C SER A 162 19.84 7.47 -14.80
N ARG A 163 19.89 7.89 -13.53
CA ARG A 163 18.69 7.78 -12.67
C ARG A 163 17.55 8.54 -13.31
N GLU A 164 17.81 9.75 -13.80
CA GLU A 164 16.85 10.58 -14.51
C GLU A 164 16.30 9.86 -15.75
N THR A 165 17.18 9.21 -16.53
CA THR A 165 16.76 8.41 -17.69
C THR A 165 15.85 7.25 -17.26
N VAL A 166 16.26 6.43 -16.29
CA VAL A 166 15.47 5.28 -15.82
C VAL A 166 14.11 5.73 -15.28
N GLU A 167 14.08 6.75 -14.43
CA GLU A 167 12.84 7.32 -13.89
C GLU A 167 11.95 7.89 -15.00
N GLN A 168 12.52 8.54 -16.02
CA GLN A 168 11.74 9.03 -17.16
C GLN A 168 11.04 7.88 -17.89
N TYR A 169 11.75 6.81 -18.25
CA TYR A 169 11.16 5.64 -18.90
C TYR A 169 10.10 4.97 -18.01
N LEU A 170 10.39 4.77 -16.72
CA LEU A 170 9.42 4.17 -15.79
C LEU A 170 8.16 5.01 -15.62
N ASN A 171 8.29 6.34 -15.56
CA ASN A 171 7.14 7.25 -15.49
C ASN A 171 6.33 7.25 -16.78
N GLU A 172 7.00 7.22 -17.93
CA GLU A 172 6.34 7.14 -19.23
C GLU A 172 5.56 5.82 -19.38
N LEU A 173 6.12 4.68 -18.95
CA LEU A 173 5.39 3.41 -18.89
C LEU A 173 4.14 3.49 -18.00
N GLN A 174 4.22 4.15 -16.85
CA GLN A 174 3.08 4.34 -15.96
C GLN A 174 1.98 5.20 -16.60
N ILE A 175 2.36 6.35 -17.17
CA ILE A 175 1.41 7.34 -17.66
C ILE A 175 0.84 6.94 -19.02
N VAL A 176 1.70 6.56 -19.97
CA VAL A 176 1.31 6.34 -21.37
C VAL A 176 0.75 4.94 -21.57
N LYS A 177 1.35 3.93 -20.95
CA LYS A 177 0.97 2.52 -21.13
C LYS A 177 0.10 1.98 -19.99
N ASN A 178 -0.20 2.76 -18.95
CA ASN A 178 -0.98 2.31 -17.78
C ASN A 178 -0.39 1.04 -17.11
N ILE A 179 0.94 0.96 -17.06
CA ILE A 179 1.67 -0.14 -16.44
C ILE A 179 2.01 0.24 -15.00
N MET A 180 1.64 -0.60 -14.03
CA MET A 180 1.97 -0.35 -12.63
C MET A 180 3.40 -0.80 -12.37
N VAL A 181 4.29 0.15 -12.07
CA VAL A 181 5.68 -0.15 -11.74
C VAL A 181 5.81 -0.42 -10.24
N VAL A 182 6.48 -1.52 -9.89
CA VAL A 182 6.67 -2.00 -8.53
C VAL A 182 8.17 -2.23 -8.30
N PRO A 183 8.88 -1.28 -7.68
CA PRO A 183 10.28 -1.49 -7.36
C PRO A 183 10.43 -2.38 -6.12
N THR A 184 11.35 -3.35 -6.17
CA THR A 184 11.74 -4.20 -5.04
C THR A 184 13.25 -4.14 -4.82
N LYS A 185 13.69 -4.39 -3.59
CA LYS A 185 15.10 -4.23 -3.20
C LYS A 185 15.96 -5.42 -3.60
N ASN A 186 15.46 -6.62 -3.37
CA ASN A 186 16.14 -7.89 -3.56
C ASN A 186 15.11 -9.01 -3.71
N SER A 187 15.58 -10.23 -3.95
CA SER A 187 14.73 -11.39 -4.19
C SER A 187 13.78 -11.75 -3.03
N GLU A 188 14.18 -11.51 -1.78
CA GLU A 188 13.31 -11.71 -0.61
C GLU A 188 12.14 -10.72 -0.62
N ASP A 189 12.42 -9.43 -0.86
CA ASP A 189 11.42 -8.37 -0.97
C ASP A 189 10.46 -8.62 -2.16
N THR A 190 11.01 -9.09 -3.29
CA THR A 190 10.22 -9.55 -4.45
C THR A 190 9.23 -10.64 -4.07
N VAL A 191 9.67 -11.67 -3.35
CA VAL A 191 8.80 -12.77 -2.92
C VAL A 191 7.75 -12.30 -1.94
N VAL A 192 8.12 -11.49 -0.94
CA VAL A 192 7.16 -10.93 0.02
C VAL A 192 6.09 -10.09 -0.70
N TRP A 193 6.47 -9.32 -1.71
CA TRP A 193 5.52 -8.53 -2.48
C TRP A 193 4.55 -9.42 -3.27
N ILE A 194 5.06 -10.42 -4.00
CA ILE A 194 4.22 -11.37 -4.77
C ILE A 194 3.30 -12.16 -3.83
N GLU A 195 3.81 -12.57 -2.67
CA GLU A 195 3.05 -13.25 -1.62
C GLU A 195 1.90 -12.38 -1.12
N ASN A 196 2.18 -11.14 -0.72
CA ASN A 196 1.17 -10.21 -0.24
C ASN A 196 0.10 -9.93 -1.29
N LEU A 197 0.49 -9.70 -2.55
CA LEU A 197 -0.46 -9.55 -3.65
C LEU A 197 -1.33 -10.81 -3.82
N THR A 198 -0.72 -11.99 -3.76
CA THR A 198 -1.45 -13.26 -3.88
C THR A 198 -2.49 -13.43 -2.78
N ILE A 199 -2.14 -13.06 -1.54
CA ILE A 199 -3.05 -13.06 -0.39
C ILE A 199 -4.17 -12.04 -0.61
N ASP A 200 -3.84 -10.83 -1.06
CA ASP A 200 -4.81 -9.77 -1.29
C ASP A 200 -5.79 -10.11 -2.42
N LEU A 201 -5.34 -10.71 -3.52
CA LEU A 201 -6.21 -11.24 -4.57
C LEU A 201 -7.13 -12.35 -4.04
N GLY A 202 -6.60 -13.24 -3.19
CA GLY A 202 -7.38 -14.27 -2.52
C GLY A 202 -8.48 -13.69 -1.61
N LEU A 203 -8.16 -12.61 -0.89
CA LEU A 203 -9.06 -11.93 0.04
C LEU A 203 -9.98 -10.89 -0.61
N GLY A 204 -9.64 -10.39 -1.80
CA GLY A 204 -10.30 -9.24 -2.43
C GLY A 204 -11.82 -9.38 -2.52
N ARG A 205 -12.34 -10.59 -2.78
CA ARG A 205 -13.79 -10.86 -2.83
C ARG A 205 -14.54 -10.63 -1.52
N TYR A 206 -13.83 -10.59 -0.40
CA TYR A 206 -14.39 -10.38 0.93
C TYR A 206 -14.21 -8.93 1.40
N LYS A 207 -13.22 -8.22 0.86
CA LYS A 207 -12.89 -6.83 1.22
C LYS A 207 -13.77 -5.81 0.49
N THR A 208 -14.14 -6.06 -0.77
CA THR A 208 -14.81 -5.09 -1.66
C THR A 208 -16.34 -5.10 -1.57
N LYS A 209 -16.90 -6.02 -0.80
CA LYS A 209 -18.35 -6.14 -0.64
C LYS A 209 -18.68 -5.45 0.66
N ASP A 210 -19.63 -4.53 0.61
CA ASP A 210 -20.11 -3.71 1.72
C ASP A 210 -20.61 -4.54 2.91
N LEU A 211 -19.67 -5.17 3.61
CA LEU A 211 -19.79 -5.48 5.02
C LEU A 211 -19.62 -4.20 5.84
N ASN A 212 -19.59 -3.01 5.23
CA ASN A 212 -19.58 -1.72 5.92
C ASN A 212 -20.91 -1.39 6.61
N SER A 213 -21.98 -2.18 6.43
CA SER A 213 -23.10 -2.18 7.39
C SER A 213 -22.85 -3.07 8.62
N THR A 214 -21.82 -3.93 8.57
CA THR A 214 -21.43 -4.80 9.66
C THR A 214 -20.27 -4.14 10.39
N TYR A 215 -20.62 -3.29 11.36
CA TYR A 215 -19.83 -2.95 12.53
C TYR A 215 -18.44 -3.62 12.53
N LYS A 216 -17.38 -2.88 12.18
CA LYS A 216 -16.03 -3.29 12.60
C LYS A 216 -16.13 -3.36 14.11
N GLY A 217 -16.21 -4.57 14.67
CA GLY A 217 -16.41 -4.77 16.10
C GLY A 217 -15.36 -3.96 16.87
N GLY A 218 -15.76 -2.80 17.37
CA GLY A 218 -14.94 -2.00 18.25
C GLY A 218 -14.58 -2.87 19.45
N LYS A 219 -13.41 -2.65 20.03
CA LYS A 219 -13.07 -3.36 21.27
C LYS A 219 -14.14 -3.04 22.31
N SER A 220 -14.93 -4.03 22.71
CA SER A 220 -15.92 -3.85 23.77
C SER A 220 -15.30 -3.17 24.98
N GLY A 221 -16.07 -2.34 25.67
CA GLY A 221 -15.63 -1.76 26.94
C GLY A 221 -15.31 -2.86 27.95
N ALA A 222 -14.25 -2.68 28.73
CA ALA A 222 -13.90 -3.62 29.81
C ALA A 222 -14.88 -3.52 30.99
N ASN A 223 -15.51 -2.35 31.15
CA ASN A 223 -16.56 -2.05 32.14
C ASN A 223 -17.47 -0.93 31.62
N GLU A 224 -18.49 -0.56 32.39
CA GLU A 224 -19.45 0.50 32.05
C GLU A 224 -18.80 1.87 31.78
N THR A 225 -17.82 2.27 32.59
CA THR A 225 -17.08 3.52 32.43
C THR A 225 -16.25 3.53 31.15
N ASP A 226 -15.53 2.44 30.87
CA ASP A 226 -14.74 2.27 29.64
C ASP A 226 -15.63 2.17 28.39
N THR A 227 -16.83 1.58 28.54
CA THR A 227 -17.83 1.53 27.46
C THR A 227 -18.29 2.94 27.12
N TYR A 228 -18.69 3.74 28.12
CA TYR A 228 -19.12 5.11 27.91
C TYR A 228 -18.00 5.99 27.33
N PHE A 229 -16.77 5.81 27.81
CA PHE A 229 -15.59 6.48 27.26
C PHE A 229 -15.41 6.18 25.76
N LYS A 230 -15.43 4.90 25.38
CA LYS A 230 -15.31 4.49 23.97
C LYS A 230 -16.48 4.96 23.12
N MET A 231 -17.71 4.90 23.62
CA MET A 231 -18.89 5.41 22.91
C MET A 231 -18.75 6.87 22.53
N LEU A 232 -18.23 7.72 23.43
CA LEU A 232 -17.96 9.12 23.12
C LEU A 232 -16.88 9.28 22.05
N GLN A 233 -15.87 8.41 22.01
CA GLN A 233 -14.77 8.46 21.04
C GLN A 233 -15.17 8.01 19.63
N GLU A 234 -16.24 7.23 19.48
CA GLU A 234 -16.80 6.89 18.17
C GLU A 234 -17.43 8.11 17.47
N ILE A 235 -17.73 9.18 18.22
CA ILE A 235 -18.18 10.45 17.66
C ILE A 235 -17.01 11.11 16.93
N GLN A 236 -17.17 11.39 15.64
CA GLN A 236 -16.13 11.97 14.81
C GLN A 236 -15.53 13.25 15.44
N LEU A 237 -14.20 13.28 15.55
CA LEU A 237 -13.40 14.36 16.18
C LEU A 237 -13.50 14.45 17.71
N CYS A 238 -14.23 13.56 18.38
CA CYS A 238 -14.27 13.48 19.83
C CYS A 238 -12.99 12.79 20.35
N THR A 239 -12.03 13.59 20.80
CA THR A 239 -10.74 13.07 21.28
C THR A 239 -10.88 12.41 22.67
N PRO A 240 -9.94 11.53 23.06
CA PRO A 240 -9.87 10.99 24.43
C PRO A 240 -9.99 12.06 25.53
N ALA A 241 -9.40 13.24 25.31
CA ALA A 241 -9.45 14.34 26.28
C ALA A 241 -10.87 14.94 26.39
N ILE A 242 -11.54 15.20 25.25
CA ILE A 242 -12.93 15.69 25.23
C ILE A 242 -13.85 14.69 25.94
N ALA A 243 -13.75 13.41 25.60
CA ALA A 243 -14.55 12.35 26.22
C ALA A 243 -14.37 12.31 27.74
N LYS A 244 -13.13 12.36 28.25
CA LYS A 244 -12.85 12.42 29.69
C LYS A 244 -13.46 13.65 30.37
N SER A 245 -13.39 14.81 29.72
CA SER A 245 -13.93 16.05 30.29
C SER A 245 -15.45 16.01 30.38
N ILE A 246 -16.12 15.46 29.36
CA ILE A 246 -17.57 15.22 29.39
C ILE A 246 -17.90 14.22 30.50
N MET A 247 -17.19 13.10 30.61
CA MET A 247 -17.40 12.11 31.66
C MET A 247 -17.17 12.66 33.06
N LYS A 248 -16.26 13.63 33.22
CA LYS A 248 -16.03 14.29 34.50
C LYS A 248 -17.23 15.12 34.95
N ALA A 249 -17.89 15.82 34.03
CA ALA A 249 -19.10 16.60 34.30
C ALA A 249 -20.35 15.71 34.37
N TYR A 250 -20.41 14.66 33.54
CA TYR A 250 -21.52 13.73 33.40
C TYR A 250 -20.98 12.30 33.45
N PRO A 251 -20.81 11.70 34.65
CA PRO A 251 -20.13 10.41 34.85
C PRO A 251 -20.71 9.21 34.10
N THR A 252 -21.99 9.26 33.74
CA THR A 252 -22.66 8.19 33.02
C THR A 252 -23.42 8.73 31.81
N LEU A 253 -23.65 7.89 30.81
CA LEU A 253 -24.51 8.23 29.68
C LEU A 253 -25.91 8.68 30.16
N GLN A 254 -26.42 8.04 31.22
CA GLN A 254 -27.71 8.38 31.81
C GLN A 254 -27.73 9.78 32.43
N SER A 255 -26.66 10.21 33.12
CA SER A 255 -26.62 11.56 33.69
C SER A 255 -26.51 12.65 32.62
N LEU A 256 -25.80 12.37 31.52
CA LEU A 256 -25.75 13.23 30.35
C LEU A 256 -27.15 13.35 29.71
N HIS A 257 -27.81 12.22 29.46
CA HIS A 257 -29.12 12.18 28.84
C HIS A 257 -30.20 12.85 29.70
N GLN A 258 -30.21 12.60 31.02
CA GLN A 258 -31.17 13.24 31.92
C GLN A 258 -31.04 14.77 31.90
N SER A 259 -29.80 15.29 31.86
CA SER A 259 -29.54 16.73 31.77
C SER A 259 -30.05 17.32 30.45
N TYR A 260 -29.95 16.57 29.34
CA TYR A 260 -30.54 17.00 28.07
C TYR A 260 -32.07 17.06 28.09
N ARG A 261 -32.74 16.14 28.79
CA ARG A 261 -34.21 16.11 28.87
C ARG A 261 -34.80 17.29 29.63
N GLU A 262 -34.02 17.89 30.52
CA GLU A 262 -34.45 19.05 31.33
C GLU A 262 -34.28 20.38 30.59
N LEU A 263 -33.65 20.38 29.41
CA LEU A 263 -33.34 21.57 28.62
C LEU A 263 -34.15 21.60 27.31
N ASP A 264 -34.41 22.81 26.82
CA ASP A 264 -34.88 23.01 25.45
C ASP A 264 -33.75 22.78 24.44
N LYS A 265 -34.11 22.49 23.18
CA LYS A 265 -33.14 22.13 22.14
C LYS A 265 -31.97 23.12 21.98
N PRO A 266 -32.18 24.45 21.90
CA PRO A 266 -31.07 25.42 21.81
C PRO A 266 -30.10 25.35 23.00
N SER A 267 -30.62 25.18 24.23
CA SER A 267 -29.79 25.08 25.43
C SER A 267 -29.07 23.73 25.50
N GLY A 268 -29.73 22.64 25.12
CA GLY A 268 -29.16 21.30 25.04
C GLY A 268 -27.99 21.21 24.04
N GLU A 269 -28.14 21.82 22.85
CA GLU A 269 -27.08 21.91 21.84
C GLU A 269 -25.84 22.66 22.35
N MET A 270 -26.01 23.56 23.32
CA MET A 270 -24.95 24.40 23.87
C MET A 270 -24.40 23.90 25.22
N MET A 271 -25.02 22.89 25.83
CA MET A 271 -24.75 22.43 27.20
C MET A 271 -23.29 22.05 27.45
N LEU A 272 -22.61 21.46 26.46
CA LEU A 272 -21.22 21.03 26.59
C LEU A 272 -20.23 22.07 26.02
N ALA A 273 -20.69 23.16 25.40
CA ALA A 273 -19.86 24.02 24.57
C ALA A 273 -18.72 24.70 25.35
N ASP A 274 -18.99 25.07 26.60
CA ASP A 274 -18.08 25.80 27.48
C ASP A 274 -17.30 24.88 28.43
N LEU A 275 -17.46 23.56 28.29
CA LEU A 275 -16.77 22.58 29.10
C LEU A 275 -15.27 22.58 28.77
N GLU A 276 -14.42 22.82 29.77
CA GLU A 276 -12.97 22.86 29.62
C GLU A 276 -12.41 21.45 29.35
N VAL A 277 -11.60 21.32 28.30
CA VAL A 277 -10.98 20.04 27.94
C VAL A 277 -9.73 19.79 28.79
N GLU A 278 -9.72 18.68 29.49
CA GLU A 278 -8.68 18.26 30.42
C GLU A 278 -7.33 18.09 29.71
N ARG A 279 -6.29 18.69 30.30
CA ARG A 279 -4.96 18.88 29.68
C ARG A 279 -4.10 17.63 29.79
N SER A 280 -3.23 17.40 28.80
CA SER A 280 -2.06 16.51 28.95
C SER A 280 -0.75 17.27 29.21
N ALA A 281 -0.71 18.61 29.07
CA ALA A 281 0.49 19.43 29.26
C ALA A 281 0.18 20.89 29.69
N ILE A 282 1.10 21.52 30.43
CA ILE A 282 0.91 22.75 31.23
C ILE A 282 0.87 24.07 30.40
N ARG A 283 1.26 24.08 29.11
CA ARG A 283 1.55 25.34 28.36
C ARG A 283 0.67 25.63 27.13
N ALA A 284 -0.49 24.99 26.97
CA ALA A 284 -1.42 25.29 25.86
C ALA A 284 -2.57 26.20 26.33
N ARG A 285 -3.13 27.02 25.41
CA ARG A 285 -4.31 27.87 25.68
C ARG A 285 -5.52 27.00 26.05
N ASP A 286 -6.41 27.54 26.87
CA ASP A 286 -7.65 26.90 27.27
C ASP A 286 -8.48 26.53 26.05
N ARG A 287 -8.87 25.26 25.96
CA ARG A 287 -9.66 24.71 24.86
C ARG A 287 -10.93 24.12 25.45
N ASN A 288 -12.07 24.65 25.02
CA ASN A 288 -13.36 24.08 25.38
C ASN A 288 -13.79 23.05 24.34
N VAL A 289 -14.74 22.19 24.70
CA VAL A 289 -15.36 21.21 23.78
C VAL A 289 -15.89 21.88 22.53
N ASN A 290 -16.34 23.15 22.65
CA ASN A 290 -16.87 24.03 21.61
C ASN A 290 -18.31 23.73 21.20
N ARG A 291 -18.94 24.73 20.58
CA ARG A 291 -20.37 24.71 20.18
C ARG A 291 -20.68 23.62 19.15
N VAL A 292 -19.77 23.40 18.20
CA VAL A 292 -19.97 22.44 17.11
C VAL A 292 -20.01 21.02 17.68
N MET A 293 -19.05 20.68 18.54
CA MET A 293 -19.00 19.37 19.18
C MET A 293 -20.17 19.17 20.16
N SER A 294 -20.52 20.18 20.95
CA SER A 294 -21.68 20.13 21.85
C SER A 294 -22.97 19.84 21.08
N LYS A 295 -23.21 20.55 19.98
CA LYS A 295 -24.37 20.32 19.10
C LYS A 295 -24.33 18.93 18.47
N LYS A 296 -23.18 18.47 17.98
CA LYS A 296 -23.00 17.14 17.40
C LYS A 296 -23.38 16.04 18.41
N ILE A 297 -22.84 16.12 19.62
CA ILE A 297 -23.12 15.15 20.70
C ILE A 297 -24.60 15.17 21.09
N TYR A 298 -25.19 16.35 21.29
CA TYR A 298 -26.62 16.49 21.57
C TYR A 298 -27.47 15.82 20.48
N THR A 299 -27.14 16.09 19.21
CA THR A 299 -27.90 15.58 18.07
C THR A 299 -27.81 14.05 17.96
N ILE A 300 -26.62 13.46 18.18
CA ILE A 300 -26.43 11.99 18.17
C ILE A 300 -27.30 11.31 19.23
N PHE A 301 -27.40 11.88 20.42
CA PHE A 301 -28.12 11.25 21.53
C PHE A 301 -29.61 11.56 21.59
N ASN A 302 -30.12 12.54 20.82
CA ASN A 302 -31.52 12.99 20.90
C ASN A 302 -32.25 13.03 19.54
N SER A 303 -31.59 12.71 18.42
CA SER A 303 -32.25 12.61 17.11
C SER A 303 -32.94 11.27 16.94
N ASP A 304 -34.17 11.29 16.41
CA ASP A 304 -34.90 10.09 15.99
C ASP A 304 -34.62 9.71 14.52
N ASP A 305 -33.92 10.55 13.78
CA ASP A 305 -33.58 10.33 12.36
C ASP A 305 -32.24 9.57 12.24
N PRO A 306 -32.26 8.29 11.79
CA PRO A 306 -31.06 7.48 11.62
C PRO A 306 -30.21 7.88 10.40
N ASP A 307 -30.78 8.61 9.45
CA ASP A 307 -30.11 9.05 8.21
C ASP A 307 -29.56 10.48 8.34
N LEU A 308 -29.68 11.09 9.53
CA LEU A 308 -29.26 12.47 9.78
C LEU A 308 -27.75 12.63 9.64
N PHE A 309 -27.34 13.46 8.67
CA PHE A 309 -25.94 13.76 8.42
C PHE A 309 -25.38 14.78 9.42
N LEU A 310 -24.26 14.44 10.07
CA LEU A 310 -23.59 15.30 11.06
C LEU A 310 -22.25 15.80 10.53
N TYR A 311 -22.09 17.12 10.44
CA TYR A 311 -20.83 17.80 10.08
C TYR A 311 -19.93 18.02 11.29
#